data_AF-A0ABD3Q6F9-F1
#
_entry.id   AF-A0ABD3Q6F9-F1
#
_cell.length_a   1.000
_cell.length_b   1.000
_cell.length_c   1.000
_cell.angle_alpha   90.00
_cell.angle_beta   90.00
_cell.angle_gamma   90.00
#
_symmetry.space_group_name_H-M   'P 1'
#
loop_
_entity.id
_entity.type
_entity.pdbx_description
1 polymer ?
#
loop_
_entity_poly.entity_id
_entity_poly.type
_entity_poly.pdbx_seq_one_letter_code
_entity_poly.pdbx_strand_id
1 'polypeptide(L)'
;MMTLGGSKDYKHIEHCCHLKNACYQLCGSNKQTCDAEMEKCMDAGCEALSGYSPADVATMTEEEIKKEKDDCGSMKSVVSLMRKFGGCNEYDMHQRTACECVDKGKIGEKMERVLRNFYKKFNPEGMSKVKGLVEKASGKRSIFNKILYGLVTKYPETIKKRVLEMP
;
A
#
# COMPACT_ATOMS: atom_id res chain seq x y z
N MET A 1 -11.38 -19.10 26.93
CA MET A 1 -10.25 -18.18 26.72
C MET A 1 -9.67 -18.51 25.36
N MET A 2 -9.94 -17.71 24.34
CA MET A 2 -9.35 -17.89 23.01
C MET A 2 -7.94 -17.31 23.06
N THR A 3 -6.94 -18.18 23.03
CA THR A 3 -5.54 -17.84 22.83
C THR A 3 -5.43 -17.22 21.43
N LEU A 4 -5.32 -15.89 21.36
CA LEU A 4 -4.91 -15.18 20.17
C LEU A 4 -3.44 -15.53 19.91
N GLY A 5 -3.24 -16.58 19.09
CA GLY A 5 -1.94 -17.07 18.66
C GLY A 5 -1.17 -15.98 17.91
N GLY A 6 0.09 -15.81 18.28
CA GLY A 6 0.94 -14.74 17.79
C GLY A 6 1.35 -14.90 16.32
N SER A 7 1.48 -13.75 15.66
CA SER A 7 2.51 -13.36 14.68
C SER A 7 2.86 -14.26 13.48
N LYS A 8 2.28 -15.46 13.32
CA LYS A 8 2.45 -16.31 12.13
C LYS A 8 1.42 -16.04 11.04
N ASP A 9 0.25 -15.52 11.41
CA ASP A 9 -0.88 -15.48 10.49
C ASP A 9 -0.65 -14.52 9.31
N TYR A 10 -0.07 -13.34 9.50
CA TYR A 10 -0.11 -12.29 8.45
C TYR A 10 1.04 -12.30 7.44
N LYS A 11 1.95 -13.27 7.45
CA LYS A 11 3.22 -13.19 6.68
C LYS A 11 3.03 -12.92 5.19
N HIS A 12 2.03 -13.55 4.57
CA HIS A 12 1.74 -13.38 3.15
C HIS A 12 1.22 -11.99 2.78
N ILE A 13 0.55 -11.32 3.73
CA ILE A 13 -0.23 -10.11 3.46
C ILE A 13 0.25 -8.89 4.26
N GLU A 14 1.26 -9.02 5.11
CA GLU A 14 1.81 -7.93 5.92
C GLU A 14 2.27 -6.77 5.03
N HIS A 15 3.00 -7.08 3.95
CA HIS A 15 3.45 -6.07 3.00
C HIS A 15 2.27 -5.36 2.32
N CYS A 16 1.17 -6.07 2.04
CA CYS A 16 -0.05 -5.49 1.50
C CYS A 16 -0.73 -4.54 2.50
N CYS A 17 -0.72 -4.88 3.79
CA CYS A 17 -1.21 -3.99 4.85
C CYS A 17 -0.38 -2.70 4.90
N HIS A 18 0.95 -2.79 4.77
CA HIS A 18 1.82 -1.62 4.72
C HIS A 18 1.54 -0.74 3.49
N LEU A 19 1.40 -1.35 2.31
CA LEU A 19 1.07 -0.63 1.07
C LEU A 19 -0.30 0.05 1.16
N LYS A 20 -1.31 -0.62 1.72
CA LYS A 20 -2.62 -0.01 1.99
C LYS A 20 -2.50 1.20 2.91
N ASN A 21 -1.79 1.05 4.03
CA ASN A 21 -1.62 2.14 4.99
C ASN A 21 -0.87 3.32 4.36
N ALA A 22 0.14 3.06 3.54
CA ALA A 22 0.82 4.10 2.79
C ALA A 22 -0.12 4.78 1.77
N CYS A 23 -0.94 4.00 1.05
CA CYS A 23 -1.95 4.55 0.15
C CYS A 23 -2.96 5.46 0.87
N TYR A 24 -3.42 5.05 2.05
CA TYR A 24 -4.30 5.84 2.91
C TYR A 24 -3.67 7.15 3.42
N GLN A 25 -2.34 7.24 3.43
CA GLN A 25 -1.63 8.46 3.81
C GLN A 25 -1.37 9.41 2.63
N LEU A 26 -1.59 8.95 1.38
CA LEU A 26 -1.46 9.82 0.21
C LEU A 26 -2.63 10.78 0.13
N CYS A 27 -2.34 12.08 0.00
CA CYS A 27 -3.39 13.07 0.00
C CYS A 27 -4.32 12.98 -1.20
N GLY A 28 -5.62 12.91 -0.91
CA GLY A 28 -6.66 12.79 -1.92
C GLY A 28 -6.83 11.38 -2.47
N SER A 29 -6.21 10.37 -1.86
CA SER A 29 -6.44 8.98 -2.22
C SER A 29 -7.86 8.57 -1.82
N ASN A 30 -8.47 7.71 -2.63
CA ASN A 30 -9.81 7.22 -2.39
C ASN A 30 -9.71 5.86 -1.67
N LYS A 31 -10.46 5.69 -0.57
CA LYS A 31 -10.47 4.45 0.21
C LYS A 31 -10.70 3.21 -0.65
N GLN A 32 -11.70 3.23 -1.53
CA GLN A 32 -12.03 2.12 -2.41
C GLN A 32 -10.87 1.78 -3.36
N THR A 33 -10.15 2.79 -3.84
CA THR A 33 -8.96 2.55 -4.68
C THR A 33 -7.86 1.86 -3.89
N CYS A 34 -7.52 2.37 -2.70
CA CYS A 34 -6.50 1.76 -1.85
C CYS A 34 -6.91 0.35 -1.38
N ASP A 35 -8.21 0.12 -1.12
CA ASP A 35 -8.74 -1.18 -0.78
C ASP A 35 -8.64 -2.15 -1.96
N ALA A 36 -8.99 -1.73 -3.17
CA ALA A 36 -8.83 -2.55 -4.38
C ALA A 36 -7.36 -2.92 -4.65
N GLU A 37 -6.43 -1.99 -4.44
CA GLU A 37 -4.99 -2.28 -4.57
C GLU A 37 -4.47 -3.24 -3.49
N MET A 38 -5.00 -3.15 -2.25
CA MET A 38 -4.72 -4.14 -1.21
C MET A 38 -5.21 -5.53 -1.62
N GLU A 39 -6.41 -5.63 -2.20
CA GLU A 39 -7.00 -6.91 -2.62
C GLU A 39 -6.14 -7.59 -3.69
N LYS A 40 -5.74 -6.84 -4.72
CA LYS A 40 -4.82 -7.32 -5.76
C LYS A 40 -3.47 -7.76 -5.17
N CYS A 41 -2.96 -7.01 -4.20
CA CYS A 41 -1.71 -7.35 -3.51
C CYS A 41 -1.84 -8.68 -2.76
N MET A 42 -2.93 -8.87 -2.02
CA MET A 42 -3.18 -10.12 -1.29
C MET A 42 -3.35 -11.30 -2.24
N ASP A 43 -4.03 -11.11 -3.37
CA ASP A 43 -4.18 -12.15 -4.40
C ASP A 43 -2.83 -12.63 -4.92
N ALA A 44 -1.99 -11.68 -5.36
CA ALA A 44 -0.65 -11.99 -5.81
C ALA A 44 0.22 -12.61 -4.71
N GLY A 45 0.10 -12.10 -3.47
CA GLY A 45 0.86 -12.58 -2.32
C GLY A 45 0.52 -14.01 -1.90
N CYS A 46 -0.77 -14.38 -1.93
CA CYS A 46 -1.22 -15.75 -1.68
C CYS A 46 -0.81 -16.69 -2.81
N GLU A 47 -0.94 -16.27 -4.06
CA GLU A 47 -0.56 -17.10 -5.21
C GLU A 47 0.94 -17.40 -5.24
N ALA A 48 1.75 -16.38 -4.98
CA ALA A 48 3.21 -16.43 -5.00
C ALA A 48 3.84 -16.88 -3.67
N LEU A 49 3.03 -17.18 -2.64
CA LEU A 49 3.50 -17.54 -1.30
C LEU A 49 4.53 -16.54 -0.74
N SER A 50 4.30 -15.23 -0.90
CA SER A 50 5.30 -14.17 -0.64
C SER A 50 5.79 -14.05 0.81
N GLY A 51 5.24 -14.83 1.74
CA GLY A 51 5.74 -14.97 3.12
C GLY A 51 6.90 -15.97 3.28
N TYR A 52 7.24 -16.69 2.22
CA TYR A 52 8.27 -17.72 2.17
C TYR A 52 9.43 -17.31 1.25
N SER A 53 10.64 -17.75 1.57
CA SER A 53 11.74 -17.60 0.64
C SER A 53 11.59 -18.60 -0.53
N PRO A 54 12.20 -18.32 -1.70
CA PRO A 54 12.19 -19.29 -2.80
C PRO A 54 12.76 -20.66 -2.43
N ALA A 55 13.72 -20.70 -1.50
CA ALA A 55 14.30 -21.94 -0.99
C ALA A 55 13.30 -22.73 -0.13
N ASP A 56 12.50 -22.04 0.70
CA ASP A 56 11.47 -22.69 1.51
C ASP A 56 10.42 -23.32 0.59
N VAL A 57 9.91 -22.55 -0.38
CA VAL A 57 8.90 -23.04 -1.35
C VAL A 57 9.41 -24.25 -2.14
N ALA A 58 10.69 -24.27 -2.51
CA ALA A 58 11.28 -25.39 -3.27
C ALA A 58 11.36 -26.71 -2.48
N THR A 59 11.24 -26.66 -1.15
CA THR A 59 11.28 -27.84 -0.27
C THR A 59 9.90 -28.29 0.23
N MET A 60 8.85 -27.53 -0.09
CA MET A 60 7.48 -27.85 0.28
C MET A 60 6.89 -28.92 -0.65
N THR A 61 6.09 -29.80 -0.06
CA THR A 61 5.22 -30.73 -0.78
C THR A 61 4.05 -30.00 -1.44
N GLU A 62 3.39 -30.63 -2.42
CA GLU A 62 2.20 -30.07 -3.05
C GLU A 62 1.06 -29.87 -2.05
N GLU A 63 0.92 -30.77 -1.08
CA GLU A 63 -0.05 -30.69 0.00
C GLU A 63 0.22 -29.49 0.93
N GLU A 64 1.50 -29.23 1.26
CA GLU A 64 1.88 -28.06 2.05
C GLU A 64 1.64 -26.77 1.27
N ILE A 65 2.02 -26.71 0.00
CA ILE A 65 1.75 -25.55 -0.87
C ILE A 65 0.26 -25.26 -0.93
N LYS A 66 -0.56 -26.30 -1.12
CA LYS A 66 -2.01 -26.17 -1.16
C LYS A 66 -2.56 -25.64 0.16
N LYS A 67 -2.12 -26.22 1.29
CA LYS A 67 -2.54 -25.80 2.62
C LYS A 67 -2.21 -24.32 2.88
N GLU A 68 -0.99 -23.87 2.57
CA GLU A 68 -0.60 -22.47 2.75
C GLU A 68 -1.44 -21.51 1.89
N LYS A 69 -1.78 -21.92 0.66
CA LYS A 69 -2.68 -21.15 -0.20
C LYS A 69 -4.10 -21.08 0.36
N ASP A 70 -4.63 -22.19 0.87
CA ASP A 70 -5.96 -22.27 1.48
C ASP A 70 -6.04 -21.42 2.77
N ASP A 71 -4.99 -21.48 3.61
CA ASP A 71 -4.87 -20.67 4.83
C ASP A 71 -4.78 -19.17 4.48
N CYS A 72 -3.96 -18.81 3.48
CA CYS A 72 -3.87 -17.43 2.98
C CYS A 72 -5.23 -16.92 2.42
N GLY A 73 -5.94 -17.76 1.67
CA GLY A 73 -7.27 -17.45 1.14
C GLY A 73 -8.31 -17.22 2.24
N SER A 74 -8.28 -18.04 3.29
CA SER A 74 -9.14 -17.89 4.47
C SER A 74 -8.88 -16.56 5.17
N MET A 75 -7.61 -16.22 5.37
CA MET A 75 -7.21 -14.95 5.97
C MET A 75 -7.58 -13.73 5.14
N LYS A 76 -7.32 -13.77 3.83
CA LYS A 76 -7.75 -12.73 2.87
C LYS A 76 -9.26 -12.49 3.02
N SER A 77 -10.05 -13.55 3.18
CA SER A 77 -11.50 -13.46 3.34
C SER A 77 -11.89 -12.74 4.63
N VAL A 78 -11.24 -13.07 5.76
CA VAL A 78 -11.44 -12.38 7.04
C VAL A 78 -11.07 -10.90 6.94
N VAL A 79 -9.90 -10.58 6.38
CA VAL A 79 -9.44 -9.20 6.19
C VAL A 79 -10.37 -8.41 5.26
N SER A 80 -10.83 -9.04 4.17
CA SER A 80 -11.78 -8.43 3.23
C SER A 80 -13.12 -8.15 3.89
N LEU A 81 -13.58 -9.04 4.76
CA LEU A 81 -14.79 -8.87 5.55
C LEU A 81 -14.64 -7.69 6.53
N MET A 82 -13.57 -7.66 7.33
CA MET A 82 -13.29 -6.56 8.27
C MET A 82 -13.24 -5.20 7.56
N ARG A 83 -12.69 -5.14 6.35
CA ARG A 83 -12.61 -3.91 5.56
C ARG A 83 -13.97 -3.39 5.10
N LYS A 84 -14.94 -4.28 4.88
CA LYS A 84 -16.33 -3.92 4.57
C LYS A 84 -17.07 -3.42 5.81
N PHE A 85 -16.65 -3.87 7.00
CA PHE A 85 -17.12 -3.35 8.29
C PHE A 85 -16.39 -2.05 8.65
N GLY A 86 -16.77 -0.97 7.96
CA GLY A 86 -16.24 0.38 8.22
C GLY A 86 -16.63 1.32 7.10
N GLY A 87 -17.39 2.36 7.41
CA GLY A 87 -17.77 3.38 6.43
C GLY A 87 -16.58 4.19 5.92
N CYS A 88 -16.77 4.92 4.82
CA CYS A 88 -15.74 5.83 4.30
C CYS A 88 -15.69 7.18 5.03
N ASN A 89 -16.71 7.50 5.85
CA ASN A 89 -16.90 8.84 6.40
C ASN A 89 -15.71 9.33 7.25
N GLU A 90 -15.20 8.49 8.15
CA GLU A 90 -14.08 8.84 9.02
C GLU A 90 -12.78 9.00 8.20
N TYR A 91 -12.54 8.09 7.26
CA TYR A 91 -11.42 8.19 6.32
C TYR A 91 -11.47 9.49 5.51
N ASP A 92 -12.63 9.80 4.93
CA ASP A 92 -12.83 10.99 4.11
C ASP A 92 -12.69 12.27 4.94
N MET A 93 -13.13 12.24 6.20
CA MET A 93 -12.94 13.33 7.16
C MET A 93 -11.44 13.55 7.43
N HIS A 94 -10.70 12.49 7.76
CA HIS A 94 -9.27 12.59 8.02
C HIS A 94 -8.48 13.06 6.80
N GLN A 95 -8.84 12.60 5.60
CA GLN A 95 -8.27 13.09 4.36
C GLN A 95 -8.52 14.60 4.19
N ARG A 96 -9.73 15.10 4.49
CA ARG A 96 -10.04 16.54 4.40
C ARG A 96 -9.29 17.38 5.42
N THR A 97 -9.07 16.87 6.63
CA THR A 97 -8.43 17.64 7.71
C THR A 97 -6.91 17.57 7.67
N ALA A 98 -6.33 16.44 7.24
CA ALA A 98 -4.88 16.23 7.24
C ALA A 98 -4.21 16.71 5.95
N CYS A 99 -4.95 16.81 4.84
CA CYS A 99 -4.37 17.19 3.56
C CYS A 99 -4.43 18.68 3.29
N GLU A 100 -3.39 19.18 2.60
CA GLU A 100 -3.37 20.53 2.08
C GLU A 100 -4.36 20.68 0.91
N CYS A 101 -5.32 21.59 1.05
CA CYS A 101 -6.13 22.05 -0.07
C CYS A 101 -5.30 22.98 -0.97
N VAL A 102 -5.23 22.69 -2.27
CA VAL A 102 -4.40 23.42 -3.23
C VAL A 102 -5.27 24.12 -4.26
N ASP A 103 -4.97 25.42 -4.50
CA ASP A 103 -5.59 26.20 -5.57
C ASP A 103 -5.39 25.53 -6.93
N LYS A 104 -6.43 25.49 -7.79
CA LYS A 104 -6.37 24.83 -9.10
C LYS A 104 -5.18 25.28 -9.96
N GLY A 105 -4.86 26.59 -9.94
CA GLY A 105 -3.74 27.15 -10.69
C GLY A 105 -2.35 26.74 -10.17
N LYS A 106 -2.26 26.23 -8.93
CA LYS A 106 -1.00 25.82 -8.28
C LYS A 106 -0.82 24.30 -8.19
N ILE A 107 -1.78 23.51 -8.69
CA ILE A 107 -1.73 22.04 -8.58
C ILE A 107 -0.47 21.47 -9.23
N GLY A 108 -0.11 21.91 -10.43
CA GLY A 108 1.08 21.42 -11.15
C GLY A 108 2.36 21.65 -10.34
N GLU A 109 2.53 22.86 -9.81
CA GLU A 109 3.69 23.23 -8.97
C GLU A 109 3.77 22.38 -7.70
N LYS A 110 2.64 22.14 -7.03
CA LYS A 110 2.58 21.31 -5.83
C LYS A 110 2.90 19.85 -6.13
N MET A 111 2.35 19.30 -7.21
CA MET A 111 2.67 17.95 -7.68
C MET A 111 4.16 17.80 -7.99
N GLU A 112 4.74 18.78 -8.70
CA GLU A 112 6.16 18.82 -9.00
C GLU A 112 7.01 18.80 -7.73
N ARG A 113 6.67 19.66 -6.75
CA ARG A 113 7.39 19.77 -5.48
C ARG A 113 7.38 18.45 -4.71
N VAL A 114 6.23 17.78 -4.62
CA VAL A 114 6.09 16.47 -3.96
C VAL A 114 6.99 15.44 -4.64
N LEU A 115 6.95 15.34 -5.97
CA LEU A 115 7.77 14.39 -6.73
C LEU A 115 9.28 14.69 -6.59
N ARG A 116 9.69 15.96 -6.64
CA ARG A 116 11.10 16.35 -6.43
C ARG A 116 11.59 15.96 -5.05
N ASN A 117 10.79 16.22 -4.01
CA ASN A 117 11.15 15.84 -2.65
C ASN A 117 11.27 14.33 -2.48
N PHE A 118 10.37 13.57 -3.12
CA PHE A 118 10.46 12.12 -3.15
C PHE A 118 11.76 11.64 -3.83
N TYR A 119 12.00 12.05 -5.08
CA TYR A 119 13.17 11.60 -5.83
C TYR A 119 14.48 12.04 -5.20
N LYS A 120 14.57 13.28 -4.71
CA LYS A 120 15.77 13.76 -4.00
C LYS A 120 16.17 12.85 -2.84
N LYS A 121 15.20 12.21 -2.18
CA LYS A 121 15.45 11.38 -1.00
C LYS A 121 15.65 9.90 -1.33
N PHE A 122 14.84 9.34 -2.23
CA PHE A 122 14.77 7.89 -2.42
C PHE A 122 15.31 7.42 -3.77
N ASN A 123 15.41 8.29 -4.77
CA ASN A 123 16.05 7.97 -6.05
C ASN A 123 16.47 9.25 -6.80
N PRO A 124 17.63 9.85 -6.46
CA PRO A 124 18.04 11.14 -7.04
C PRO A 124 18.19 11.12 -8.56
N GLU A 125 18.57 10.00 -9.14
CA GLU A 125 18.68 9.82 -10.59
C GLU A 125 17.32 9.95 -11.31
N GLY A 126 16.21 9.71 -10.59
CA GLY A 126 14.85 9.86 -11.10
C GLY A 126 14.38 11.30 -11.27
N MET A 127 15.17 12.31 -10.87
CA MET A 127 14.79 13.72 -10.92
C MET A 127 14.42 14.21 -12.33
N SER A 128 15.01 13.62 -13.38
CA SER A 128 14.69 13.93 -14.78
C SER A 128 13.26 13.53 -15.18
N LYS A 129 12.64 12.58 -14.46
CA LYS A 129 11.28 12.08 -14.75
C LYS A 129 10.17 12.97 -14.21
N VAL A 130 10.50 13.90 -13.31
CA VAL A 130 9.51 14.71 -12.59
C VAL A 130 8.57 15.44 -13.54
N LYS A 131 9.11 16.18 -14.53
CA LYS A 131 8.28 16.97 -15.46
C LYS A 131 7.27 16.10 -16.20
N GLY A 132 7.73 14.98 -16.79
CA GLY A 132 6.86 14.04 -17.50
C GLY A 132 5.79 13.41 -16.61
N LEU A 133 6.08 13.18 -15.32
CA LEU A 133 5.08 12.67 -14.37
C LEU A 133 4.04 13.73 -13.99
N VAL A 134 4.43 14.99 -13.84
CA VAL A 134 3.48 16.11 -13.61
C VAL A 134 2.59 16.31 -14.82
N GLU A 135 3.16 16.30 -16.02
CA GLU A 135 2.41 16.37 -17.29
C GLU A 135 1.44 15.20 -17.42
N LYS A 136 1.90 13.96 -17.13
CA LYS A 136 1.04 12.78 -17.11
C LYS A 136 -0.11 12.91 -16.13
N ALA A 137 0.13 13.51 -14.95
CA ALA A 137 -0.92 13.77 -13.98
C ALA A 137 -1.92 14.82 -14.50
N SER A 138 -1.46 15.83 -15.25
CA SER A 138 -2.29 16.88 -15.86
C SER A 138 -3.25 17.54 -14.84
N GLY A 139 -2.75 17.77 -13.62
CA GLY A 139 -3.55 18.29 -12.50
C GLY A 139 -4.63 17.36 -11.95
N LYS A 140 -4.78 16.14 -12.49
CA LYS A 140 -5.77 15.16 -12.05
C LYS A 140 -5.28 14.41 -10.81
N ARG A 141 -5.93 14.67 -9.68
CA ARG A 141 -5.68 14.01 -8.38
C ARG A 141 -5.58 12.49 -8.46
N SER A 142 -6.50 11.83 -9.17
CA SER A 142 -6.55 10.37 -9.26
C SER A 142 -5.34 9.78 -10.00
N ILE A 143 -4.84 10.46 -11.03
CA ILE A 143 -3.64 10.02 -11.76
C ILE A 143 -2.40 10.25 -10.91
N PHE A 144 -2.31 11.42 -10.26
CA PHE A 144 -1.19 11.72 -9.38
C PHE A 144 -1.06 10.73 -8.22
N ASN A 145 -2.18 10.33 -7.62
CA ASN A 145 -2.18 9.31 -6.57
C ASN A 145 -1.76 7.93 -7.08
N LYS A 146 -2.12 7.54 -8.30
CA LYS A 146 -1.58 6.33 -8.93
C LYS A 146 -0.06 6.40 -9.13
N ILE A 147 0.45 7.57 -9.52
CA ILE A 147 1.90 7.79 -9.65
C ILE A 147 2.58 7.65 -8.29
N LEU A 148 2.10 8.35 -7.26
CA LEU A 148 2.67 8.29 -5.91
C LEU A 148 2.59 6.87 -5.32
N TYR A 149 1.46 6.19 -5.48
CA TYR A 149 1.32 4.80 -5.04
C TYR A 149 2.32 3.89 -5.75
N GLY A 150 2.46 4.01 -7.08
CA GLY A 150 3.45 3.25 -7.82
C GLY A 150 4.89 3.53 -7.39
N LEU A 151 5.20 4.76 -6.96
CA LEU A 151 6.50 5.08 -6.37
C LEU A 151 6.67 4.39 -5.01
N VAL A 152 5.68 4.44 -4.13
CA VAL A 152 5.73 3.75 -2.83
C VAL A 152 5.91 2.23 -3.01
N THR A 153 5.21 1.62 -3.96
CA THR A 153 5.36 0.19 -4.26
C THR A 153 6.75 -0.15 -4.80
N LYS A 154 7.32 0.74 -5.63
CA LYS A 154 8.66 0.55 -6.21
C LYS A 154 9.79 0.76 -5.20
N TYR A 155 9.59 1.66 -4.24
CA TYR A 155 10.57 2.07 -3.23
C TYR A 155 10.01 1.75 -1.83
N PRO A 156 9.97 0.48 -1.42
CA PRO A 156 9.34 0.06 -0.17
C PRO A 156 9.99 0.68 1.08
N GLU A 157 11.26 1.09 1.00
CA GLU A 157 11.98 1.82 2.04
C GLU A 157 11.37 3.20 2.38
N THR A 158 10.47 3.69 1.52
CA THR A 158 9.68 4.90 1.79
C THR A 158 8.67 4.69 2.92
N ILE A 159 8.27 3.44 3.19
CA ILE A 159 7.32 3.08 4.23
C ILE A 159 8.08 2.90 5.55
N LYS A 160 7.95 3.88 6.44
CA LYS A 160 8.46 3.76 7.80
C LYS A 160 7.56 2.84 8.62
N LYS A 161 8.05 1.65 8.96
CA LYS A 161 7.43 0.78 9.97
C LYS A 161 7.66 1.42 11.34
N ARG A 162 6.60 1.73 12.10
CA ARG A 162 6.77 2.04 13.53
C ARG A 162 7.06 0.71 14.22
N VAL A 163 8.25 0.59 14.80
CA VAL A 163 8.50 -0.44 15.82
C VAL A 163 7.72 0.03 17.03
N LEU A 164 6.72 -0.74 17.46
CA LEU A 164 6.08 -0.51 18.76
C LEU A 164 7.14 -0.86 19.80
N GLU A 165 7.84 0.15 20.33
CA GLU A 165 8.49 -0.01 21.63
C GLU A 165 7.35 -0.20 22.62
N MET A 166 7.15 -1.44 23.03
CA MET A 166 6.28 -1.74 24.15
C MET A 166 6.95 -1.18 25.42
N PRO A 167 6.28 -0.34 26.21
CA PRO A 167 6.75 0.02 27.54
C PRO A 167 6.80 -1.19 28.48
#